data_AF-A0AAT9LXN0-F1
#
_entry.id   AF-A0AAT9LXN0-F1
#
_cell.length_a   1.000
_cell.length_b   1.000
_cell.length_c   1.000
_cell.angle_alpha   90.00
_cell.angle_beta   90.00
_cell.angle_gamma   90.00
#
_symmetry.space_group_name_H-M   'P 1'
#
loop_
_entity.id
_entity.type
_entity.pdbx_description
1 polymer ?
#
loop_
_entity_poly.entity_id
_entity_poly.type
_entity_poly.pdbx_seq_one_letter_code
_entity_poly.pdbx_strand_id
1 'polypeptide(L)'
;MDRSVVYEMATKVLARLLLPVAKVREPREARHRAAQWALGLRFPKESLEGLTPETRRAFEGARTEALWRDGQLIGLTSGYRDAAEQHRLWQELGNRVLRPSESEHVRGMALDVRPTEGARWLERNGDRYSLYSRYDNEPWHFELAQRRPERQPHPGAAPVRRSC
;
A
#
# COMPACT_ATOMS: atom_id res chain seq x y z
N MET A 1 -28.31 -4.75 -3.75
CA MET A 1 -27.10 -3.89 -3.71
C MET A 1 -26.01 -4.67 -2.99
N ASP A 2 -24.85 -4.86 -3.60
CA ASP A 2 -23.74 -5.61 -2.99
C ASP A 2 -23.27 -4.92 -1.70
N ARG A 3 -23.01 -5.71 -0.64
CA ARG A 3 -22.50 -5.23 0.65
C ARG A 3 -21.19 -4.45 0.46
N SER A 4 -20.35 -4.87 -0.50
CA SER A 4 -19.09 -4.18 -0.81
C SER A 4 -19.33 -2.72 -1.22
N VAL A 5 -20.26 -2.49 -2.15
CA VAL A 5 -20.64 -1.16 -2.65
C VAL A 5 -21.23 -0.29 -1.55
N VAL A 6 -22.07 -0.87 -0.67
CA VAL A 6 -22.62 -0.16 0.49
C VAL A 6 -21.49 0.32 1.41
N TYR A 7 -20.54 -0.54 1.74
CA TYR A 7 -19.41 -0.17 2.59
C TYR A 7 -18.49 0.87 1.94
N GLU A 8 -18.26 0.79 0.64
CA GLU A 8 -17.49 1.81 -0.08
C GLU A 8 -18.16 3.19 -0.02
N MET A 9 -19.46 3.25 -0.29
CA MET A 9 -20.21 4.50 -0.20
C MET A 9 -20.24 5.04 1.22
N ALA A 10 -20.45 4.16 2.21
CA ALA A 10 -20.39 4.53 3.62
C ALA A 10 -19.03 5.15 3.99
N THR A 11 -17.91 4.58 3.55
CA THR A 11 -16.57 5.14 3.78
C THR A 11 -16.40 6.53 3.14
N LYS A 12 -16.89 6.71 1.91
CA LYS A 12 -16.82 8.00 1.19
C LYS A 12 -17.66 9.07 1.86
N VAL A 13 -18.83 8.72 2.39
CA VAL A 13 -19.70 9.63 3.17
C VAL A 13 -19.04 9.96 4.49
N LEU A 14 -18.54 8.96 5.20
CA LEU A 14 -17.87 9.13 6.48
C LEU A 14 -16.65 10.07 6.38
N ALA A 15 -15.82 9.94 5.35
CA ALA A 15 -14.70 10.84 5.11
C ALA A 15 -15.15 12.31 4.97
N ARG A 16 -16.30 12.56 4.33
CA ARG A 16 -16.89 13.91 4.19
C ARG A 16 -17.46 14.42 5.52
N LEU A 17 -18.13 13.56 6.27
CA LEU A 17 -18.68 13.90 7.59
C LEU A 17 -17.60 14.19 8.63
N LEU A 18 -16.45 13.53 8.54
CA LEU A 18 -15.31 13.74 9.42
C LEU A 18 -14.48 15.00 9.05
N LEU A 19 -14.67 15.55 7.85
CA LEU A 19 -13.86 16.67 7.35
C LEU A 19 -13.97 17.94 8.23
N PRO A 20 -15.15 18.38 8.72
CA PRO A 20 -15.23 19.53 9.62
C PRO A 20 -14.47 19.31 10.93
N VAL A 21 -14.58 18.11 11.51
CA VAL A 21 -13.85 17.74 12.74
C VAL A 21 -12.33 17.75 12.50
N ALA A 22 -11.89 17.19 11.37
CA ALA A 22 -10.49 17.22 10.95
C ALA A 22 -10.00 18.66 10.71
N LYS A 23 -10.85 19.55 10.18
CA LYS A 23 -10.52 20.96 9.94
C LYS A 23 -10.28 21.72 11.25
N VAL A 24 -11.04 21.42 12.30
CA VAL A 24 -10.85 22.03 13.63
C VAL A 24 -9.54 21.53 14.27
N ARG A 25 -9.21 20.25 14.14
CA ARG A 25 -7.98 19.69 14.74
C ARG A 25 -6.71 20.04 13.96
N GLU A 26 -6.72 19.87 12.64
CA GLU A 26 -5.54 20.00 11.77
C GLU A 26 -5.91 20.68 10.45
N PRO A 27 -6.04 22.02 10.42
CA PRO A 27 -6.62 22.74 9.28
C PRO A 27 -5.89 22.55 7.94
N ARG A 28 -4.57 22.31 8.00
CA ARG A 28 -3.68 22.12 6.82
C ARG A 28 -3.76 20.69 6.26
N GLU A 29 -3.99 19.70 7.11
CA GLU A 29 -4.02 18.27 6.77
C GLU A 29 -5.42 17.65 6.89
N ALA A 30 -6.47 18.48 6.94
CA ALA A 30 -7.82 18.04 7.24
C ALA A 30 -8.32 16.91 6.32
N ARG A 31 -8.01 17.00 5.01
CA ARG A 31 -8.35 15.96 4.03
C ARG A 31 -7.59 14.67 4.28
N HIS A 32 -6.29 14.76 4.55
CA HIS A 32 -5.46 13.62 4.90
C HIS A 32 -6.02 12.93 6.15
N ARG A 33 -6.21 13.68 7.25
CA ARG A 33 -6.70 13.16 8.53
C ARG A 33 -8.08 12.51 8.42
N ALA A 34 -9.03 13.17 7.76
CA ALA A 34 -10.37 12.61 7.56
C ALA A 34 -10.35 11.34 6.69
N ALA A 35 -9.50 11.28 5.67
CA ALA A 35 -9.29 10.06 4.89
C ALA A 35 -8.70 8.93 5.75
N GLN A 36 -7.67 9.20 6.56
CA GLN A 36 -7.06 8.19 7.42
C GLN A 36 -8.06 7.60 8.42
N TRP A 37 -8.90 8.41 9.04
CA TRP A 37 -9.94 7.94 9.95
C TRP A 37 -11.00 7.07 9.26
N ALA A 38 -11.50 7.52 8.10
CA ALA A 38 -12.50 6.76 7.35
C ALA A 38 -11.94 5.42 6.82
N LEU A 39 -10.69 5.42 6.33
CA LEU A 39 -10.03 4.22 5.83
C LEU A 39 -9.66 3.25 6.97
N GLY A 40 -9.24 3.75 8.13
CA GLY A 40 -9.00 2.91 9.31
C GLY A 40 -10.25 2.16 9.77
N LEU A 41 -11.43 2.80 9.68
CA LEU A 41 -12.71 2.14 9.94
C LEU A 41 -13.12 1.16 8.83
N ARG A 42 -12.74 1.44 7.57
CA ARG A 42 -13.01 0.54 6.42
C ARG A 42 -12.14 -0.71 6.45
N PHE A 43 -10.91 -0.59 6.95
CA PHE A 43 -9.89 -1.63 6.97
C PHE A 43 -9.36 -1.89 8.39
N PRO A 44 -10.21 -2.33 9.34
CA PRO A 44 -9.85 -2.39 10.76
C PRO A 44 -8.74 -3.39 11.11
N LYS A 45 -8.40 -4.30 10.18
CA LYS A 45 -7.31 -5.28 10.32
C LYS A 45 -6.01 -4.86 9.64
N GLU A 46 -5.99 -3.70 8.96
CA GLU A 46 -4.74 -3.22 8.37
C GLU A 46 -3.78 -2.74 9.47
N SER A 47 -2.49 -2.93 9.24
CA SER A 47 -1.45 -2.31 10.06
C SER A 47 -0.46 -1.58 9.16
N LEU A 48 -0.08 -0.38 9.59
CA LEU A 48 0.99 0.42 8.99
C LEU A 48 2.24 0.44 9.90
N GLU A 49 2.20 -0.28 11.02
CA GLU A 49 3.33 -0.37 11.95
C GLU A 49 4.54 -1.00 11.27
N GLY A 50 5.75 -0.60 11.69
CA GLY A 50 7.00 -1.07 11.10
C GLY A 50 7.33 -0.53 9.69
N LEU A 51 6.39 0.14 9.01
CA LEU A 51 6.73 0.89 7.79
C LEU A 51 7.70 2.03 8.10
N THR A 52 8.65 2.24 7.20
CA THR A 52 9.51 3.44 7.24
C THR A 52 8.64 4.71 7.19
N PRO A 53 9.08 5.82 7.83
CA PRO A 53 8.34 7.08 7.76
C PRO A 53 8.04 7.54 6.34
N GLU A 54 8.98 7.31 5.41
CA GLU A 54 8.85 7.65 3.99
C GLU A 54 7.77 6.81 3.32
N THR A 55 7.78 5.48 3.53
CA THR A 55 6.80 4.57 2.92
C THR A 55 5.40 4.84 3.45
N ARG A 56 5.27 5.08 4.76
CA ARG A 56 4.01 5.48 5.38
C ARG A 56 3.47 6.78 4.76
N ARG A 57 4.30 7.83 4.68
CA ARG A 57 3.88 9.12 4.09
C ARG A 57 3.46 8.97 2.63
N ALA A 58 4.23 8.21 1.84
CA ALA A 58 3.92 7.93 0.44
C ALA A 58 2.56 7.23 0.30
N PHE A 59 2.34 6.16 1.08
CA PHE A 59 1.10 5.38 1.05
C PHE A 59 -0.12 6.19 1.52
N GLU A 60 0.02 6.90 2.64
CA GLU A 60 -1.07 7.72 3.18
C GLU A 60 -1.41 8.89 2.25
N GLY A 61 -0.41 9.47 1.56
CA GLY A 61 -0.61 10.47 0.51
C GLY A 61 -1.37 9.90 -0.69
N ALA A 62 -0.93 8.74 -1.21
CA ALA A 62 -1.56 8.06 -2.34
C ALA A 62 -3.04 7.73 -2.07
N ARG A 63 -3.33 7.09 -0.93
CA ARG A 63 -4.72 6.72 -0.58
C ARG A 63 -5.61 7.92 -0.26
N THR A 64 -5.03 9.01 0.24
CA THR A 64 -5.76 10.28 0.44
C THR A 64 -6.17 10.86 -0.91
N GLU A 65 -5.25 10.95 -1.86
CA GLU A 65 -5.55 11.49 -3.19
C GLU A 65 -6.56 10.62 -3.92
N ALA A 66 -6.35 9.30 -3.92
CA ALA A 66 -7.27 8.34 -4.51
C ALA A 66 -8.70 8.49 -3.99
N LEU A 67 -8.86 8.64 -2.66
CA LEU A 67 -10.18 8.80 -2.03
C LEU A 67 -10.85 10.12 -2.43
N TRP A 68 -10.13 11.23 -2.39
CA TRP A 68 -10.74 12.56 -2.58
C TRP A 68 -10.94 12.93 -4.04
N ARG A 69 -10.03 12.53 -4.93
CA ARG A 69 -10.10 12.88 -6.35
C ARG A 69 -10.96 11.89 -7.13
N ASP A 70 -10.73 10.60 -6.89
CA ASP A 70 -11.27 9.53 -7.74
C ASP A 70 -12.28 8.65 -7.01
N GLY A 71 -12.48 8.86 -5.70
CA GLY A 71 -13.35 8.03 -4.88
C GLY A 71 -12.84 6.60 -4.72
N GLN A 72 -11.56 6.35 -4.98
CA GLN A 72 -10.94 5.03 -4.86
C GLN A 72 -10.45 4.81 -3.43
N LEU A 73 -10.82 3.66 -2.85
CA LEU A 73 -10.35 3.26 -1.54
C LEU A 73 -9.10 2.39 -1.69
N ILE A 74 -8.09 2.63 -0.85
CA ILE A 74 -6.83 1.90 -0.84
C ILE A 74 -6.50 1.56 0.62
N GLY A 75 -6.25 0.29 0.90
CA GLY A 75 -5.83 -0.24 2.19
C GLY A 75 -4.75 -1.31 2.02
N LEU A 76 -4.23 -1.80 3.14
CA LEU A 76 -3.21 -2.87 3.13
C LEU A 76 -3.78 -4.21 3.56
N THR A 77 -3.35 -5.25 2.86
CA THR A 77 -3.40 -6.64 3.31
C THR A 77 -2.19 -6.92 4.20
N SER A 78 -1.01 -6.48 3.77
CA SER A 78 0.24 -6.68 4.50
C SER A 78 1.19 -5.48 4.26
N GLY A 79 1.99 -5.14 5.26
CA GLY A 79 2.96 -4.03 5.26
C GLY A 79 4.31 -4.52 5.75
N TYR A 80 4.79 -4.02 6.88
CA TYR A 80 5.99 -4.59 7.51
C TYR A 80 5.80 -6.07 7.90
N ARG A 81 6.87 -6.86 7.74
CA ARG A 81 6.95 -8.25 8.21
C ARG A 81 8.21 -8.45 9.05
N ASP A 82 8.07 -9.11 10.19
CA ASP A 82 9.22 -9.44 11.02
C ASP A 82 10.21 -10.38 10.30
N ALA A 83 11.51 -10.22 10.57
CA ALA A 83 12.55 -10.99 9.90
C ALA A 83 12.48 -12.50 10.21
N ALA A 84 12.10 -12.88 11.43
CA ALA A 84 11.95 -14.28 11.81
C ALA A 84 10.68 -14.91 11.20
N GLU A 85 9.62 -14.12 11.03
CA GLU A 85 8.46 -14.54 10.23
C GLU A 85 8.83 -14.77 8.76
N GLN A 86 9.52 -13.81 8.13
CA GLN A 86 10.01 -13.97 6.76
C GLN A 86 10.94 -15.18 6.62
N HIS A 87 11.78 -15.45 7.64
CA HIS A 87 12.67 -16.61 7.62
C HIS A 87 11.90 -17.92 7.62
N ARG A 88 10.86 -18.04 8.47
CA ARG A 88 10.00 -19.22 8.49
C ARG A 88 9.30 -19.45 7.14
N LEU A 89 8.73 -18.39 6.55
CA LEU A 89 8.13 -18.46 5.21
C LEU A 89 9.14 -18.92 4.14
N TRP A 90 10.38 -18.42 4.21
CA TRP A 90 11.42 -18.84 3.29
C TRP A 90 11.83 -20.30 3.45
N GLN A 91 11.88 -20.82 4.68
CA GLN A 91 12.14 -22.24 4.92
C GLN A 91 11.01 -23.13 4.36
N GLU A 92 9.76 -22.66 4.45
CA GLU A 92 8.59 -23.41 3.98
C GLU A 92 8.42 -23.37 2.45
N LEU A 93 8.65 -22.20 1.84
CA LEU A 93 8.32 -21.94 0.43
C LEU A 93 9.54 -21.88 -0.50
N GLY A 94 10.75 -21.89 0.06
CA GLY A 94 12.01 -21.82 -0.67
C GLY A 94 12.14 -20.55 -1.50
N ASN A 95 12.62 -20.68 -2.74
CA ASN A 95 12.84 -19.56 -3.67
C ASN A 95 11.57 -18.89 -4.20
N ARG A 96 10.38 -19.35 -3.77
CA ARG A 96 9.11 -18.67 -4.10
C ARG A 96 8.93 -17.37 -3.32
N VAL A 97 9.67 -17.20 -2.23
CA VAL A 97 9.72 -15.96 -1.44
C VAL A 97 11.18 -15.52 -1.25
N LEU A 98 11.38 -14.25 -0.95
CA LEU A 98 12.70 -13.68 -0.69
C LEU A 98 13.25 -14.10 0.66
N ARG A 99 14.57 -14.15 0.79
CA ARG A 99 15.23 -14.28 2.10
C ARG A 99 14.94 -13.05 2.95
N PRO A 100 15.02 -13.15 4.29
CA PRO A 100 14.81 -12.00 5.18
C PRO A 100 15.65 -10.76 4.82
N SER A 101 16.92 -10.96 4.45
CA SER A 101 17.84 -9.88 4.06
C SER A 101 17.46 -9.16 2.77
N GLU A 102 16.63 -9.77 1.93
CA GLU A 102 16.25 -9.29 0.60
C GLU A 102 14.81 -8.78 0.55
N SER A 103 13.99 -9.10 1.55
CA SER A 103 12.57 -8.75 1.57
C SER A 103 12.35 -7.28 1.94
N GLU A 104 11.74 -6.52 1.04
CA GLU A 104 11.36 -5.12 1.30
C GLU A 104 10.24 -4.99 2.35
N HIS A 105 9.46 -6.05 2.60
CA HIS A 105 8.54 -6.10 3.75
C HIS A 105 9.31 -6.06 5.07
N VAL A 106 10.46 -6.72 5.16
CA VAL A 106 11.33 -6.68 6.36
C VAL A 106 12.00 -5.32 6.52
N ARG A 107 12.23 -4.60 5.42
CA ARG A 107 12.75 -3.22 5.45
C ARG A 107 11.68 -2.17 5.72
N GLY A 108 10.40 -2.54 5.77
CA GLY A 108 9.29 -1.59 5.94
C GLY A 108 9.09 -0.69 4.72
N MET A 109 9.45 -1.18 3.54
CA MET A 109 9.40 -0.46 2.27
C MET A 109 8.44 -1.10 1.25
N ALA A 110 7.83 -2.24 1.56
CA ALA A 110 6.85 -2.92 0.72
C ALA A 110 5.42 -2.85 1.28
N LEU A 111 4.45 -2.94 0.37
CA LEU A 111 3.01 -2.79 0.60
C LEU A 111 2.25 -3.80 -0.27
N ASP A 112 1.49 -4.70 0.35
CA ASP A 112 0.51 -5.53 -0.35
C ASP A 112 -0.86 -4.84 -0.29
N VAL A 113 -1.25 -4.24 -1.42
CA VAL A 113 -2.39 -3.32 -1.54
C VAL A 113 -3.69 -4.04 -1.84
N ARG A 114 -4.77 -3.56 -1.22
CA ARG A 114 -6.16 -3.96 -1.48
C ARG A 114 -7.11 -2.75 -1.55
N PRO A 115 -8.30 -2.90 -2.13
CA PRO A 115 -8.73 -4.00 -2.99
C PRO A 115 -7.98 -3.97 -4.33
N THR A 116 -8.29 -4.88 -5.25
CA THR A 116 -7.68 -4.94 -6.59
C THR A 116 -7.83 -3.63 -7.34
N GLU A 117 -8.95 -2.93 -7.19
CA GLU A 117 -9.19 -1.61 -7.78
C GLU A 117 -8.23 -0.55 -7.20
N GLY A 118 -7.91 -0.66 -5.91
CA GLY A 118 -6.93 0.20 -5.25
C GLY A 118 -5.51 -0.05 -5.76
N ALA A 119 -5.12 -1.32 -5.92
CA ALA A 119 -3.86 -1.69 -6.54
C ALA A 119 -3.76 -1.18 -7.99
N ARG A 120 -4.83 -1.33 -8.79
CA ARG A 120 -4.90 -0.78 -10.16
C ARG A 120 -4.77 0.74 -10.20
N TRP A 121 -5.34 1.45 -9.23
CA TRP A 121 -5.18 2.90 -9.13
C TRP A 121 -3.73 3.26 -8.84
N LEU A 122 -3.07 2.53 -7.94
CA LEU A 122 -1.68 2.75 -7.57
C LEU A 122 -0.73 2.40 -8.71
N GLU A 123 -1.02 1.39 -9.51
CA GLU A 123 -0.23 1.08 -10.73
C GLU A 123 -0.19 2.28 -11.70
N ARG A 124 -1.33 2.98 -11.87
CA ARG A 124 -1.43 4.13 -12.77
C ARG A 124 -0.88 5.43 -12.19
N ASN A 125 -0.92 5.61 -10.87
CA ASN A 125 -0.66 6.90 -10.21
C ASN A 125 0.51 6.89 -9.23
N GLY A 126 1.05 5.72 -8.90
CA GLY A 126 2.03 5.49 -7.83
C GLY A 126 3.37 6.19 -8.05
N ASP A 127 3.69 6.53 -9.29
CA ASP A 127 4.87 7.31 -9.69
C ASP A 127 4.99 8.62 -8.88
N ARG A 128 3.86 9.32 -8.68
CA ARG A 128 3.78 10.56 -7.89
C ARG A 128 4.19 10.39 -6.42
N TYR A 129 4.16 9.16 -5.93
CA TYR A 129 4.45 8.80 -4.55
C TYR A 129 5.68 7.89 -4.43
N SER A 130 6.41 7.67 -5.52
CA SER A 130 7.54 6.73 -5.55
C SER A 130 7.17 5.29 -5.16
N LEU A 131 5.90 4.91 -5.38
CA LEU A 131 5.38 3.56 -5.12
C LEU A 131 5.21 2.82 -6.44
N TYR A 132 5.91 1.70 -6.62
CA TYR A 132 5.97 0.99 -7.89
C TYR A 132 5.64 -0.49 -7.73
N SER A 133 4.87 -1.05 -8.68
CA SER A 133 4.70 -2.50 -8.76
C SER A 133 6.04 -3.16 -9.10
N ARG A 134 6.40 -4.19 -8.33
CA ARG A 134 7.68 -4.88 -8.47
C ARG A 134 7.59 -6.13 -9.35
N TYR A 135 6.53 -6.93 -9.17
CA TYR A 135 6.43 -8.25 -9.78
C TYR A 135 5.22 -8.41 -10.69
N ASP A 136 5.41 -9.07 -11.84
CA ASP A 136 4.37 -9.33 -12.84
C ASP A 136 3.25 -10.22 -12.29
N ASN A 137 3.61 -11.23 -11.49
CA ASN A 137 2.69 -12.17 -10.88
C ASN A 137 1.99 -11.64 -9.60
N GLU A 138 2.39 -10.49 -9.08
CA GLU A 138 1.88 -9.91 -7.83
C GLU A 138 1.40 -8.47 -8.07
N PRO A 139 0.28 -8.27 -8.80
CA PRO A 139 -0.25 -6.93 -9.11
C PRO A 139 -0.69 -6.13 -7.88
N TRP A 140 -0.75 -6.75 -6.70
CA TRP A 140 -1.01 -6.09 -5.42
C TRP A 140 0.26 -5.58 -4.73
N HIS A 141 1.45 -6.00 -5.15
CA HIS A 141 2.70 -5.74 -4.43
C HIS A 141 3.40 -4.48 -4.95
N PHE A 142 3.63 -3.51 -4.05
CA PHE A 142 4.28 -2.25 -4.34
C PHE A 142 5.45 -2.00 -3.39
N GLU A 143 6.50 -1.39 -3.89
CA GLU A 143 7.68 -0.99 -3.12
C GLU A 143 7.96 0.50 -3.26
N LEU A 144 8.43 1.13 -2.19
CA LEU A 144 8.99 2.48 -2.23
C LEU A 144 10.38 2.44 -2.87
N ALA A 145 10.58 3.16 -3.98
CA ALA A 145 11.88 3.26 -4.64
C ALA A 145 12.14 4.67 -5.17
N GLN A 146 13.40 5.12 -5.17
CA GLN A 146 13.75 6.46 -5.69
C GLN A 146 13.51 6.60 -7.20
N ARG A 147 13.60 5.49 -7.93
CA ARG A 147 13.35 5.41 -9.37
C ARG A 147 12.52 4.17 -9.67
N ARG A 148 11.69 4.23 -10.70
CA ARG A 148 10.93 3.08 -11.19
C ARG A 148 11.87 1.91 -11.49
N PRO A 149 11.78 0.78 -10.78
CA PRO A 149 12.58 -0.38 -11.09
C PRO A 149 11.97 -1.15 -12.28
N GLU A 150 12.80 -1.89 -13.02
CA GLU A 150 12.31 -2.80 -14.08
C GLU A 150 11.51 -3.93 -13.46
N ARG A 151 10.28 -4.20 -13.87
CA ARG A 151 9.48 -5.29 -13.28
C ARG A 151 10.17 -6.65 -13.44
N GLN A 152 9.98 -7.52 -12.47
CA GLN A 152 10.45 -8.90 -12.51
C GLN A 152 9.25 -9.85 -12.64
N PRO A 153 9.42 -11.05 -13.21
CA PRO A 153 8.32 -12.01 -13.30
C PRO A 153 7.75 -12.43 -11.93
N HIS A 154 8.62 -12.59 -10.92
CA HIS A 154 8.28 -12.99 -9.55
C HIS A 154 9.46 -12.72 -8.58
N PRO A 155 9.26 -12.77 -7.24
CA PRO A 155 10.31 -12.46 -6.26
C PRO A 155 11.58 -13.31 -6.37
N GLY A 156 11.44 -14.60 -6.67
CA GLY A 156 12.59 -15.49 -6.86
C GLY A 156 13.33 -15.37 -8.20
N ALA A 157 12.95 -14.43 -9.08
CA ALA A 157 13.57 -14.30 -10.38
C ALA A 157 14.97 -13.69 -10.24
N ALA A 158 15.95 -14.27 -10.92
CA ALA A 158 17.28 -13.65 -10.98
C ALA A 158 17.16 -12.24 -11.59
N PRO A 159 17.93 -11.24 -11.12
CA PRO A 159 17.96 -9.94 -11.75
C PRO A 159 18.26 -10.11 -13.23
N VAL A 160 17.50 -9.43 -14.10
CA VAL A 160 17.78 -9.42 -15.53
C VAL A 160 19.18 -8.84 -15.70
N ARG A 161 20.17 -9.69 -15.98
CA ARG A 161 21.53 -9.24 -16.31
C ARG A 161 21.43 -8.58 -17.68
N ARG A 162 21.50 -7.26 -17.72
CA ARG A 162 21.75 -6.54 -18.97
C ARG A 162 23.18 -6.89 -19.41
N SER A 163 23.33 -7.69 -20.47
CA SER A 163 24.60 -7.75 -21.18
C SER A 163 24.86 -6.37 -21.79
N CYS A 164 26.00 -5.77 -21.42
CA CYS A 164 26.53 -4.59 -22.10
C CYS A 164 26.90 -4.92 -23.55
#